data_AF-A0A133VEA1-F1
#
_entry.id   AF-A0A133VEA1-F1
#
_cell.length_a   1.000
_cell.length_b   1.000
_cell.length_c   1.000
_cell.angle_alpha   90.00
_cell.angle_beta   90.00
_cell.angle_gamma   90.00
#
_symmetry.space_group_name_H-M   'P 1'
#
loop_
_entity.id
_entity.type
_entity.pdbx_description
1 polymer ?
#
loop_
_entity_poly.entity_id
_entity_poly.type
_entity_poly.pdbx_seq_one_letter_code
_entity_poly.pdbx_strand_id
1 'polypeptide(L)'
;MGAYISKLHDGLTEYVSGTAGVKCVSLVADEFGSKSRAGEELGVSHAAVIDWLDSEGSHPSNARLRQIIDLALKMREEETFTELEKDLARHRSSLGENQKRSPVAKLIPIEKFLKLQ
;
A
#
# COMPACT_ATOMS: atom_id res chain seq x y z
N MET A 1 -9.46 29.19 -12.16
CA MET A 1 -10.00 28.65 -10.90
C MET A 1 -9.25 27.36 -10.60
N GLY A 2 -8.31 27.38 -9.66
CA GLY A 2 -7.56 26.19 -9.26
C GLY A 2 -8.36 25.40 -8.23
N ALA A 3 -8.86 24.22 -8.59
CA ALA A 3 -9.45 23.31 -7.63
C ALA A 3 -8.32 22.77 -6.74
N TYR A 4 -8.31 23.20 -5.48
CA TYR A 4 -7.53 22.54 -4.44
C TYR A 4 -8.11 21.13 -4.26
N ILE A 5 -7.47 20.12 -4.85
CA ILE A 5 -7.71 18.73 -4.49
C ILE A 5 -7.21 18.62 -3.04
N SER A 6 -8.13 18.73 -2.08
CA SER A 6 -7.84 18.32 -0.71
C SER A 6 -7.27 16.92 -0.80
N LYS A 7 -6.06 16.70 -0.27
CA LYS A 7 -5.48 15.37 -0.11
C LYS A 7 -6.51 14.52 0.65
N LEU A 8 -7.34 13.78 -0.08
CA LEU A 8 -8.21 12.77 0.50
C LEU A 8 -7.23 11.71 0.99
N HIS A 9 -6.88 11.79 2.26
CA HIS A 9 -6.20 10.72 2.96
C HIS A 9 -7.29 9.65 3.16
N ASP A 10 -7.43 8.76 2.18
CA ASP A 10 -8.43 7.71 2.16
C ASP A 10 -8.12 6.56 3.14
N GLY A 11 -7.07 6.72 3.97
CA GLY A 11 -6.63 5.74 4.96
C GLY A 11 -5.98 4.50 4.37
N LEU A 12 -6.08 4.25 3.06
CA LEU A 12 -5.53 3.07 2.40
C LEU A 12 -4.02 2.95 2.57
N THR A 13 -3.33 4.06 2.74
CA THR A 13 -1.88 4.13 2.93
C THR A 13 -1.43 3.63 4.30
N GLU A 14 -2.35 3.50 5.26
CA GLU A 14 -2.09 2.84 6.54
C GLU A 14 -2.10 1.31 6.40
N TYR A 15 -2.65 0.81 5.29
CA TYR A 15 -2.89 -0.61 5.07
C TYR A 15 -2.14 -1.19 3.88
N VAL A 16 -1.71 -0.35 2.94
CA VAL A 16 -1.02 -0.75 1.71
C VAL A 16 0.28 0.03 1.58
N SER A 17 1.39 -0.70 1.50
CA SER A 17 2.71 -0.09 1.32
C SER A 17 2.88 0.51 -0.09
N GLY A 18 3.78 1.48 -0.23
CA GLY A 18 4.16 2.01 -1.53
C GLY A 18 4.67 0.90 -2.48
N THR A 19 5.37 -0.10 -1.95
CA THR A 19 5.84 -1.26 -2.71
C THR A 19 4.68 -2.11 -3.23
N ALA A 20 3.64 -2.35 -2.44
CA ALA A 20 2.43 -3.03 -2.91
C ALA A 20 1.69 -2.22 -3.97
N GLY A 21 1.66 -0.89 -3.82
CA GLY A 21 1.17 0.03 -4.85
C GLY A 21 1.92 -0.14 -6.18
N VAL A 22 3.25 -0.19 -6.16
CA VAL A 22 4.08 -0.47 -7.35
C VAL A 22 3.77 -1.84 -7.95
N LYS A 23 3.56 -2.87 -7.12
CA LYS A 23 3.18 -4.21 -7.60
C LYS A 23 1.83 -4.20 -8.32
N CYS A 24 0.84 -3.47 -7.81
CA CYS A 24 -0.43 -3.29 -8.50
C CYS A 24 -0.26 -2.56 -9.84
N VAL A 25 0.61 -1.54 -9.93
CA VAL A 25 0.94 -0.88 -11.20
C VAL A 25 1.57 -1.88 -12.19
N SER A 26 2.46 -2.76 -11.72
CA SER A 26 3.08 -3.80 -12.56
C SER A 26 2.02 -4.70 -13.17
N LEU A 27 1.08 -5.21 -12.36
CA LEU A 27 0.00 -6.09 -12.84
C LEU A 27 -0.86 -5.40 -13.91
N VAL A 28 -1.17 -4.12 -13.72
CA VAL A 28 -1.92 -3.33 -14.72
C VAL A 28 -1.12 -3.16 -16.00
N ALA A 29 0.17 -2.81 -15.90
CA ALA A 29 1.03 -2.62 -17.07
C ALA A 29 1.24 -3.91 -17.87
N ASP A 30 1.38 -5.04 -17.16
CA ASP A 30 1.53 -6.37 -17.74
C ASP A 30 0.25 -6.80 -18.47
N GLU A 31 -0.92 -6.56 -17.88
CA GLU A 31 -2.21 -6.86 -18.53
C GLU A 31 -2.41 -6.10 -19.84
N PHE A 32 -2.01 -4.83 -19.86
CA PHE A 32 -2.07 -4.03 -21.08
C PHE A 32 -0.94 -4.31 -22.07
N GLY A 33 0.14 -4.97 -21.64
CA GLY A 33 1.39 -5.08 -22.38
C GLY A 33 2.03 -3.73 -22.71
N SER A 34 1.66 -2.67 -21.98
CA SER A 34 2.08 -1.29 -22.29
C SER A 34 1.99 -0.36 -21.09
N LYS A 35 3.15 0.20 -20.71
CA LYS A 35 3.26 1.26 -19.68
C LYS A 35 2.50 2.54 -20.08
N SER A 36 2.42 2.86 -21.38
CA SER A 36 1.69 4.04 -21.86
C SER A 36 0.19 3.88 -21.66
N ARG A 37 -0.34 2.71 -22.04
CA ARG A 37 -1.76 2.40 -21.88
C ARG A 37 -2.16 2.30 -20.42
N ALA A 38 -1.31 1.71 -19.57
CA ALA A 38 -1.51 1.74 -18.12
C ALA A 38 -1.57 3.18 -17.58
N GLY A 39 -0.73 4.08 -18.10
CA GLY A 39 -0.76 5.50 -17.76
C GLY A 39 -2.10 6.17 -18.10
N GLU A 40 -2.60 5.95 -19.30
CA GLU A 40 -3.89 6.48 -19.76
C GLU A 40 -5.06 6.05 -18.85
N GLU A 41 -5.12 4.77 -18.51
CA GLU A 41 -6.19 4.18 -17.70
C GLU A 41 -6.11 4.58 -16.22
N LEU A 42 -4.89 4.81 -15.73
CA LEU A 42 -4.63 5.37 -14.39
C LEU A 42 -4.70 6.91 -14.38
N GLY A 43 -4.89 7.55 -15.54
CA GLY A 43 -4.91 9.01 -15.72
C GLY A 43 -3.59 9.71 -15.41
N VAL A 44 -2.45 9.00 -15.48
CA VAL A 44 -1.10 9.49 -15.19
C VAL A 44 -0.26 9.56 -16.46
N SER A 45 0.87 10.27 -16.40
CA SER A 45 1.80 10.25 -17.52
C SER A 45 2.49 8.88 -17.63
N HIS A 46 2.81 8.48 -18.86
CA HIS A 46 3.67 7.33 -19.15
C HIS A 46 5.00 7.39 -18.37
N ALA A 47 5.57 8.59 -18.23
CA ALA A 47 6.79 8.81 -17.46
C ALA A 47 6.63 8.49 -15.96
N ALA A 48 5.45 8.76 -15.37
CA ALA A 48 5.18 8.38 -13.98
C ALA A 48 5.13 6.86 -13.81
N VAL A 49 4.51 6.15 -14.77
CA VAL A 49 4.48 4.68 -14.76
C VAL A 49 5.88 4.09 -14.89
N ILE A 50 6.71 4.63 -15.78
CA ILE A 50 8.13 4.25 -15.90
C ILE A 50 8.85 4.47 -14.57
N ASP A 51 8.71 5.67 -13.98
CA ASP A 51 9.40 6.01 -12.75
C ASP A 51 9.02 5.06 -11.61
N TRP A 52 7.74 4.72 -11.45
CA TRP A 52 7.31 3.77 -10.41
C TRP A 52 7.81 2.34 -10.61
N LEU A 53 7.95 1.89 -11.86
CA LEU A 53 8.33 0.51 -12.17
C LEU A 53 9.86 0.33 -12.25
N ASP A 54 10.57 1.36 -12.70
CA ASP A 54 11.98 1.26 -13.07
C ASP A 54 12.91 2.01 -12.07
N SER A 55 12.40 2.95 -11.27
CA SER A 55 13.21 3.67 -10.26
C SER A 55 13.05 3.05 -8.86
N GLU A 56 14.18 2.71 -8.23
CA GLU A 56 14.16 2.27 -6.84
C GLU A 56 13.64 3.37 -5.90
N GLY A 57 12.66 3.02 -5.07
CA GLY A 57 12.10 3.92 -4.06
C GLY A 57 11.05 4.91 -4.58
N SER A 58 10.78 4.94 -5.89
CA SER A 58 9.62 5.66 -6.41
C SER A 58 8.35 4.83 -6.24
N HIS A 59 7.24 5.49 -5.92
CA HIS A 59 5.95 4.83 -5.74
C HIS A 59 4.80 5.79 -6.05
N PRO A 60 3.63 5.26 -6.43
CA PRO A 60 2.45 6.08 -6.65
C PRO A 60 2.09 6.88 -5.39
N SER A 61 1.68 8.13 -5.62
CA SER A 61 1.17 8.99 -4.56
C SER A 61 -0.19 8.48 -4.08
N ASN A 62 -0.43 8.63 -2.77
CA ASN A 62 -1.63 8.19 -2.05
C ASN A 62 -2.95 8.50 -2.76
N ALA A 63 -3.08 9.68 -3.38
CA ALA A 63 -4.30 10.13 -4.05
C ALA A 63 -4.78 9.21 -5.19
N ARG A 64 -3.91 8.33 -5.71
CA ARG A 64 -4.23 7.41 -6.82
C ARG A 64 -4.17 5.94 -6.42
N LEU A 65 -3.78 5.64 -5.19
CA LEU A 65 -3.58 4.27 -4.72
C LEU A 65 -4.86 3.45 -4.85
N ARG A 66 -6.00 4.04 -4.49
CA ARG A 66 -7.31 3.39 -4.66
C ARG A 66 -7.61 3.04 -6.11
N GLN A 67 -7.41 3.97 -7.03
CA GLN A 67 -7.66 3.74 -8.47
C GLN A 67 -6.75 2.63 -9.02
N ILE A 68 -5.49 2.60 -8.59
CA ILE A 68 -4.54 1.56 -8.98
C ILE A 68 -5.01 0.18 -8.50
N ILE A 69 -5.41 0.06 -7.24
CA ILE A 69 -5.89 -1.21 -6.67
C ILE A 69 -7.19 -1.64 -7.33
N ASP A 70 -8.15 -0.72 -7.49
CA ASP A 70 -9.44 -1.03 -8.13
C ASP A 70 -9.24 -1.51 -9.56
N LEU A 71 -8.30 -0.92 -10.31
CA LEU A 71 -7.99 -1.33 -11.67
C LEU A 71 -7.27 -2.68 -11.70
N ALA A 72 -6.30 -2.90 -10.82
CA ALA A 72 -5.59 -4.16 -10.70
C ALA A 72 -6.54 -5.31 -10.31
N LEU A 73 -7.47 -5.10 -9.37
CA LEU A 73 -8.49 -6.08 -9.00
C LEU A 73 -9.42 -6.44 -10.17
N LYS A 74 -9.81 -5.45 -10.98
CA LYS A 74 -10.65 -5.69 -12.17
C LYS A 74 -9.95 -6.52 -13.24
N MET A 75 -8.63 -6.41 -13.34
CA MET A 75 -7.83 -7.06 -14.38
C MET A 75 -7.31 -8.43 -13.94
N ARG A 76 -6.78 -8.49 -12.72
CA ARG A 76 -6.04 -9.62 -12.16
C ARG A 76 -6.34 -9.78 -10.68
N GLU A 77 -7.58 -10.14 -10.38
CA GLU A 77 -8.10 -10.22 -9.01
C GLU A 77 -7.22 -11.10 -8.11
N GLU A 78 -6.97 -12.35 -8.49
CA GLU A 78 -6.21 -13.31 -7.68
C GLU A 78 -4.76 -12.88 -7.43
N GLU A 79 -4.08 -12.38 -8.46
CA GLU A 79 -2.69 -11.90 -8.35
C GLU A 79 -2.62 -10.64 -7.47
N THR A 80 -3.60 -9.74 -7.61
CA THR A 80 -3.68 -8.52 -6.82
C THR A 80 -3.90 -8.84 -5.35
N PHE A 81 -4.84 -9.73 -5.01
CA PHE A 81 -5.03 -10.18 -3.64
C PHE A 81 -3.78 -10.84 -3.07
N THR A 82 -3.12 -11.68 -3.85
CA THR A 82 -1.87 -12.35 -3.44
C THR A 82 -0.79 -11.34 -3.06
N GLU A 83 -0.61 -10.27 -3.84
CA GLU A 83 0.39 -9.24 -3.53
C GLU A 83 0.00 -8.39 -2.31
N LEU A 84 -1.28 -8.06 -2.14
CA LEU A 84 -1.77 -7.34 -0.97
C LEU A 84 -1.66 -8.18 0.31
N GLU A 85 -1.93 -9.49 0.24
CA GLU A 85 -1.76 -10.41 1.38
C GLU A 85 -0.29 -10.54 1.79
N LYS A 86 0.63 -10.65 0.82
CA LYS A 86 2.08 -10.64 1.08
C LYS A 86 2.51 -9.35 1.76
N ASP A 87 1.99 -8.21 1.31
CA ASP A 87 2.28 -6.91 1.92
C ASP A 87 1.80 -6.83 3.37
N LEU A 88 0.56 -7.26 3.61
CA LEU A 88 -0.02 -7.33 4.95
C LEU A 88 0.80 -8.25 5.87
N ALA A 89 1.25 -9.40 5.38
CA ALA A 89 2.09 -10.33 6.13
C ALA A 89 3.45 -9.72 6.52
N ARG A 90 4.06 -8.94 5.62
CA ARG A 90 5.32 -8.20 5.89
C ARG A 90 5.09 -7.13 6.95
N HIS A 91 4.01 -6.36 6.84
CA HIS A 91 3.63 -5.35 7.84
C HIS A 91 3.37 -5.98 9.23
N ARG A 92 2.71 -7.13 9.30
CA ARG A 92 2.50 -7.85 10.57
C ARG A 92 3.81 -8.36 11.17
N SER A 93 4.70 -8.88 10.34
CA SER A 93 6.00 -9.39 10.79
C SER A 93 6.88 -8.27 11.35
N SER A 94 6.91 -7.10 10.70
CA SER A 94 7.68 -5.94 11.17
C SER A 94 7.13 -5.35 12.48
N LEU A 95 5.81 -5.41 12.70
CA LEU A 95 5.20 -5.05 13.98
C LEU A 95 5.53 -6.07 15.10
N GLY A 96 5.53 -7.36 14.78
CA GLY A 96 5.90 -8.43 15.71
C GLY A 96 7.39 -8.41 16.11
N GLU A 97 8.28 -7.94 15.22
CA GLU A 97 9.71 -7.76 15.51
C GLU A 97 10.00 -6.50 16.32
N ASN A 98 9.27 -5.39 16.10
CA ASN A 98 9.41 -4.18 16.90
C ASN A 98 9.00 -4.39 18.37
N GLN A 99 8.08 -5.32 18.64
CA GLN A 99 7.70 -5.68 20.01
C GLN A 99 8.81 -6.45 20.75
N LYS A 100 9.73 -7.12 20.03
CA LYS A 100 10.90 -7.81 20.61
C LYS A 100 12.09 -6.86 20.87
N ARG A 101 12.08 -5.65 20.31
CA ARG A 101 13.17 -4.67 20.42
C ARG A 101 12.95 -3.55 21.45
N SER A 102 11.79 -3.51 22.12
CA SER A 102 11.56 -2.62 23.26
C SER A 102 11.65 -3.38 24.59
N PRO A 103 12.64 -3.11 25.46
CA PRO A 103 12.70 -3.67 26.81
C PRO A 103 11.89 -2.84 27.82
N VAL A 104 10.78 -2.19 27.43
CA VAL A 104 9.94 -1.45 28.39
C VAL A 104 8.45 -1.57 28.06
N ALA A 105 7.84 -2.64 28.58
CA ALA A 105 6.60 -2.58 29.35
C ALA A 105 6.33 -4.00 29.86
N LYS A 106 6.73 -4.26 31.11
CA LYS A 106 6.14 -5.37 31.87
C LYS A 106 4.65 -5.05 31.97
N LEU A 107 3.85 -5.66 31.09
CA LEU A 107 2.40 -5.76 31.26
C LEU A 107 2.17 -6.34 32.65
N ILE A 108 1.63 -5.53 33.55
CA ILE A 108 1.11 -6.01 34.82
C ILE A 108 -0.07 -6.91 34.46
N PRO A 109 -0.10 -8.18 34.88
CA PRO A 109 -1.27 -9.03 34.68
C PRO A 109 -2.50 -8.36 35.28
N ILE A 110 -3.62 -8.33 34.55
CA ILE A 110 -4.92 -7.76 34.97
C ILE A 110 -5.34 -8.21 36.38
N GLU A 111 -4.91 -9.40 36.79
CA GLU A 111 -5.16 -9.96 38.13
C GLU A 111 -4.61 -9.12 39.29
N LYS A 112 -3.63 -8.23 39.05
CA LYS A 112 -3.11 -7.30 40.07
C LYS A 112 -3.90 -5.99 40.20
N PHE A 113 -4.77 -5.64 39.25
CA PHE A 113 -5.54 -4.39 39.30
C PHE A 113 -6.76 -4.49 40.24
N LEU A 114 -7.29 -5.71 40.46
CA LEU A 114 -8.50 -5.96 41.25
C LEU A 114 -8.28 -6.14 42.77
N LYS A 115 -7.06 -5.94 43.29
CA LYS A 115 -6.78 -5.99 44.74
C LYS A 115 -6.56 -4.62 45.40
N LEU A 116 -6.89 -3.54 44.69
CA LEU A 116 -6.77 -2.16 45.18
C LEU A 116 -8.12 -1.42 45.26
N GLN A 117 -9.23 -2.16 45.29
CA GLN A 117 -10.54 -1.65 45.72
C GLN A 117 -10.98 -2.38 46.98
#